data_AF-A0A7C6D886-F1
#
_entry.id   AF-A0A7C6D886-F1
#
_cell.length_a   1.000
_cell.length_b   1.000
_cell.length_c   1.000
_cell.angle_alpha   90.00
_cell.angle_beta   90.00
_cell.angle_gamma   90.00
#
_symmetry.space_group_name_H-M   'P 1'
#
loop_
_entity.id
_entity.type
_entity.pdbx_description
1 polymer ?
#
loop_
_entity_poly.entity_id
_entity_poly.type
_entity_poly.pdbx_seq_one_letter_code
_entity_poly.pdbx_strand_id
1 'polypeptide(L)'
;MEYKIYIDNDEHDEFEEKADNVAVVDVYDNNGKRINDKVKVQIYLSKNALLGLGTELIRLAHNYAEGKHYHITPAEKEMICQSMGIFLTPDSSELIITCCNNKIIDDYFE
;
A
#
# COMPACT_ATOMS: atom_id res chain seq x y z
N MET A 1 -26.62 -6.77 -16.94
CA MET A 1 -25.40 -7.36 -17.53
C MET A 1 -24.54 -7.79 -16.36
N GLU A 2 -24.31 -9.09 -16.20
CA GLU A 2 -23.66 -9.69 -15.04
C GLU A 2 -22.23 -10.08 -15.47
N TYR A 3 -21.21 -9.46 -14.87
CA TYR A 3 -19.81 -9.81 -15.14
C TYR A 3 -19.36 -10.83 -14.10
N LYS A 4 -19.14 -12.08 -14.54
CA LYS A 4 -18.56 -13.14 -13.72
C LYS A 4 -17.11 -13.28 -14.14
N ILE A 5 -16.21 -12.95 -13.23
CA ILE A 5 -14.77 -13.21 -13.37
C ILE A 5 -14.53 -14.50 -12.61
N TYR A 6 -14.11 -15.54 -13.34
CA TYR A 6 -13.66 -16.79 -12.74
C TYR A 6 -12.20 -16.59 -12.35
N ILE A 7 -11.92 -16.62 -11.05
CA ILE A 7 -10.56 -16.64 -10.53
C ILE A 7 -10.18 -18.12 -10.53
N ASP A 8 -9.33 -18.53 -11.47
CA ASP A 8 -8.73 -19.86 -11.42
C ASP A 8 -7.87 -19.96 -10.16
N ASN A 9 -7.97 -21.08 -9.45
CA ASN A 9 -7.11 -21.36 -8.30
C ASN A 9 -5.76 -21.81 -8.85
N ASP A 10 -4.89 -20.84 -9.11
CA ASP A 10 -3.52 -21.07 -9.57
C ASP A 10 -2.61 -21.22 -8.35
N GLU A 11 -2.41 -22.46 -7.90
CA GLU A 11 -1.46 -22.77 -6.82
C GLU A 11 0.01 -22.45 -7.20
N HIS A 12 0.27 -21.91 -8.40
CA HIS A 12 1.58 -21.57 -8.94
C HIS A 12 1.55 -20.32 -9.85
N ASP A 13 0.86 -19.25 -9.44
CA ASP A 13 0.85 -18.01 -10.23
C ASP A 13 2.27 -17.41 -10.26
N GLU A 14 2.76 -17.01 -11.44
CA GLU A 14 4.15 -16.54 -11.66
C GLU A 14 4.54 -15.36 -10.73
N PHE A 15 3.52 -14.65 -10.23
CA PHE A 15 3.62 -13.57 -9.26
C PHE A 15 3.96 -14.03 -7.84
N GLU A 16 3.46 -15.20 -7.42
CA GLU A 16 3.82 -15.80 -6.14
C GLU A 16 5.25 -16.35 -6.15
N GLU A 17 5.69 -16.89 -7.28
CA GLU A 17 7.06 -17.43 -7.44
C GLU A 17 8.14 -16.34 -7.43
N LYS A 18 7.86 -15.16 -8.00
CA LYS A 18 8.78 -14.00 -8.04
C LYS A 18 8.57 -13.00 -6.90
N ALA A 19 7.53 -13.23 -6.10
CA ALA A 19 7.04 -12.31 -5.07
C ALA A 19 6.88 -10.85 -5.57
N ASP A 20 6.52 -10.69 -6.85
CA ASP A 20 6.52 -9.44 -7.63
C ASP A 20 5.32 -8.52 -7.32
N ASN A 21 4.49 -8.88 -6.32
CA ASN A 21 3.33 -8.13 -5.85
C ASN A 21 3.18 -8.15 -4.31
N VAL A 22 4.23 -8.49 -3.57
CA VAL A 22 4.16 -8.63 -2.11
C VAL A 22 4.38 -7.27 -1.44
N ALA A 23 3.40 -6.83 -0.64
CA ALA A 23 3.58 -5.69 0.25
C ALA A 23 4.27 -6.15 1.55
N VAL A 24 5.49 -5.67 1.79
CA VAL A 24 6.19 -5.87 3.07
C VAL A 24 5.86 -4.74 4.02
N VAL A 25 5.44 -5.08 5.23
CA VAL A 25 5.15 -4.12 6.30
C VAL A 25 6.18 -4.29 7.41
N ASP A 26 6.95 -3.24 7.66
CA ASP A 26 7.84 -3.15 8.81
C ASP A 26 7.38 -2.08 9.80
N VAL A 27 7.49 -2.41 11.08
CA VAL A 27 7.12 -1.51 12.18
C VAL A 27 8.33 -1.26 13.04
N TYR A 28 8.64 0.00 13.26
CA TYR A 28 9.79 0.45 14.05
C TYR A 28 9.30 1.24 15.27
N ASP A 29 9.99 1.10 16.40
CA ASP A 29 9.78 1.98 17.55
C ASP A 29 10.47 3.35 17.35
N ASN A 30 10.28 4.27 18.31
CA ASN A 30 10.88 5.60 18.27
C ASN A 30 12.41 5.61 18.32
N ASN A 31 13.05 4.47 18.65
CA ASN A 31 14.50 4.31 18.66
C ASN A 31 15.01 3.66 17.35
N GLY A 32 14.14 3.45 16.37
CA GLY A 32 14.48 2.80 15.10
C GLY A 32 14.63 1.29 15.19
N LYS A 33 14.17 0.65 16.29
CA LYS A 33 14.22 -0.81 16.42
C LYS A 33 13.00 -1.45 15.75
N ARG A 34 13.22 -2.43 14.87
CA ARG A 34 12.15 -3.25 14.27
C ARG A 34 11.42 -4.05 15.36
N ILE A 35 10.09 -3.96 15.39
CA ILE A 35 9.19 -4.55 16.41
C ILE A 35 8.01 -5.30 15.80
N ASN A 36 8.14 -5.81 14.57
CA ASN A 36 7.07 -6.54 13.86
C ASN A 36 6.46 -7.70 14.67
N ASP A 37 7.24 -8.33 15.55
CA ASP A 37 6.85 -9.44 16.43
C ASP A 37 5.96 -9.02 17.61
N LYS A 38 5.86 -7.72 17.89
CA LYS A 38 5.19 -7.17 19.08
C LYS A 38 3.92 -6.39 18.76
N VAL A 39 3.59 -6.27 17.48
CA VAL A 39 2.50 -5.40 17.01
C VAL A 39 1.63 -6.15 16.03
N LYS A 40 0.38 -5.70 15.91
CA LYS A 40 -0.54 -6.15 14.88
C LYS A 40 -0.87 -4.95 14.00
N VAL A 41 -0.57 -5.06 12.71
CA VAL A 41 -0.97 -4.06 11.72
C VAL A 41 -2.32 -4.46 11.14
N GLN A 42 -3.25 -3.51 11.09
CA GLN A 42 -4.55 -3.70 10.47
C GLN A 42 -4.80 -2.56 9.49
N ILE A 43 -5.07 -2.91 8.24
CA ILE A 43 -5.42 -1.96 7.18
C ILE A 43 -6.88 -2.22 6.82
N TYR A 44 -7.72 -1.19 6.95
CA TYR A 44 -9.12 -1.25 6.54
C TYR A 44 -9.36 -0.30 5.38
N LEU A 45 -9.87 -0.84 4.27
CA LEU A 45 -10.24 -0.08 3.09
C LEU A 45 -11.70 -0.39 2.75
N SER A 46 -12.49 0.66 2.56
CA SER A 46 -13.80 0.50 1.93
C SER A 46 -13.61 0.06 0.47
N LYS A 47 -14.64 -0.50 -0.15
CA LYS A 47 -14.60 -0.86 -1.59
C LYS A 47 -14.15 0.31 -2.48
N ASN A 48 -14.66 1.51 -2.21
CA ASN A 48 -14.29 2.70 -2.99
C ASN A 48 -12.85 3.14 -2.71
N ALA A 49 -12.38 2.99 -1.46
CA ALA A 49 -10.99 3.28 -1.13
C ALA A 49 -10.03 2.31 -1.82
N LEU A 50 -10.37 1.03 -1.89
CA LEU A 50 -9.59 0.03 -2.63
C LEU A 50 -9.47 0.37 -4.12
N LEU A 51 -10.60 0.69 -4.77
CA LEU A 51 -10.62 1.06 -6.18
C LEU A 51 -9.86 2.37 -6.45
N GLY A 52 -10.06 3.39 -5.59
CA GLY A 52 -9.41 4.68 -5.71
C GLY A 52 -7.90 4.57 -5.53
N LEU A 53 -7.45 3.93 -4.43
CA LEU A 53 -6.04 3.72 -4.16
C LEU A 53 -5.37 2.91 -5.27
N GLY A 54 -5.95 1.78 -5.66
CA GLY A 54 -5.40 0.94 -6.73
C GLY A 54 -5.24 1.70 -8.05
N THR A 55 -6.25 2.50 -8.43
CA THR A 55 -6.19 3.32 -9.66
C THR A 55 -5.06 4.34 -9.59
N GLU A 56 -4.91 5.06 -8.47
CA GLU A 56 -3.85 6.06 -8.32
C GLU A 56 -2.46 5.43 -8.19
N LEU A 57 -2.34 4.23 -7.60
CA LEU A 57 -1.08 3.48 -7.57
C LEU A 57 -0.64 3.04 -8.96
N ILE A 58 -1.56 2.56 -9.81
CA ILE A 58 -1.24 2.23 -11.21
C ILE A 58 -0.77 3.49 -11.97
N ARG A 59 -1.47 4.62 -11.80
CA ARG A 59 -1.06 5.89 -12.39
C ARG A 59 0.30 6.36 -11.88
N LEU A 60 0.58 6.15 -10.60
CA LEU A 60 1.86 6.48 -9.99
C LEU A 60 2.98 5.61 -10.58
N ALA A 61 2.76 4.31 -10.77
CA ALA A 61 3.73 3.43 -11.41
C ALA A 61 4.07 3.88 -12.85
N HIS A 62 3.07 4.29 -13.64
CA HIS A 62 3.31 4.84 -14.98
C HIS A 62 4.03 6.20 -14.98
N ASN A 63 3.90 6.99 -13.91
CA ASN A 63 4.54 8.29 -13.74
C ASN A 63 5.60 8.24 -12.63
N TYR A 64 6.29 7.10 -12.50
CA TYR A 64 7.27 6.87 -11.47
C TYR A 64 8.39 7.90 -11.58
N ALA A 65 8.78 8.46 -10.43
CA ALA A 65 9.94 9.32 -10.31
C ALA A 65 10.58 9.09 -8.95
N GLU A 66 11.87 8.74 -8.94
CA GLU A 66 12.65 8.53 -7.72
C GLU A 66 12.54 9.74 -6.78
N GLY A 67 12.31 9.50 -5.49
CA GLY A 67 12.19 10.54 -4.46
C GLY A 67 10.84 11.24 -4.40
N LYS A 68 9.92 10.94 -5.32
CA LYS A 68 8.54 11.44 -5.26
C LYS A 68 7.82 10.83 -4.06
N HIS A 69 7.09 11.64 -3.32
CA HIS A 69 6.36 11.18 -2.15
C HIS A 69 5.01 11.88 -2.02
N TYR A 70 4.05 11.18 -1.43
CA TYR A 70 2.69 11.66 -1.16
C TYR A 70 2.41 11.53 0.32
N HIS A 71 2.02 12.64 0.94
CA HIS A 71 1.51 12.66 2.30
C HIS A 71 0.00 12.61 2.27
N ILE A 72 -0.56 11.70 3.06
CA ILE A 72 -1.99 11.55 3.24
C ILE A 72 -2.22 11.64 4.75
N THR A 73 -2.82 12.74 5.18
CA THR A 73 -3.11 13.00 6.59
C THR A 73 -4.54 12.53 6.92
N PRO A 74 -4.79 12.08 8.17
CA PRO A 74 -6.14 11.86 8.69
C PRO A 74 -7.07 13.03 8.40
N ALA A 75 -8.30 12.73 7.99
CA ALA A 75 -9.29 13.77 7.73
C ALA A 75 -9.66 14.48 9.04
N GLU A 76 -9.74 15.80 8.99
CA GLU A 76 -10.17 16.63 10.12
C GLU A 76 -11.56 17.21 9.85
N LYS A 77 -12.26 17.60 10.92
CA LYS A 77 -13.66 18.06 10.86
C LYS A 77 -13.87 19.26 9.91
N GLU A 78 -12.83 20.04 9.69
CA GLU A 78 -12.83 21.24 8.84
C GLU A 78 -12.04 21.04 7.54
N MET A 79 -11.35 19.91 7.38
CA MET A 79 -10.44 19.66 6.27
C MET A 79 -10.55 18.20 5.81
N ILE A 80 -11.40 17.98 4.79
CA ILE A 80 -11.49 16.70 4.08
C ILE A 80 -10.65 16.85 2.81
N CYS A 81 -9.42 16.34 2.83
CA CYS A 81 -8.58 16.27 1.64
C CYS A 81 -8.52 14.81 1.16
N GLN A 82 -9.00 14.56 -0.06
CA GLN A 82 -8.80 13.28 -0.73
C GLN A 82 -7.47 13.31 -1.47
N SER A 83 -6.60 12.35 -1.19
CA SER A 83 -5.31 12.18 -1.87
C SER A 83 -5.11 10.70 -2.20
N MET A 84 -4.49 10.41 -3.35
CA MET A 84 -4.33 9.03 -3.85
C MET A 84 -5.65 8.25 -3.90
N GLY A 85 -6.77 8.94 -4.21
CA GLY A 85 -8.09 8.34 -4.31
C GLY A 85 -8.73 7.94 -2.97
N ILE A 86 -8.08 8.22 -1.83
CA ILE A 86 -8.55 7.86 -0.50
C ILE A 86 -8.60 9.07 0.45
N PHE A 87 -9.32 8.90 1.55
CA PHE A 87 -9.21 9.73 2.75
C PHE A 87 -8.94 8.81 3.93
N LEU A 88 -8.14 9.30 4.87
CA LEU A 88 -7.88 8.59 6.11
C LEU A 88 -8.91 9.00 7.16
N THR A 89 -9.35 8.03 7.97
CA THR A 89 -10.23 8.35 9.10
C THR A 89 -9.46 9.12 10.17
N PRO A 90 -10.11 9.94 11.02
CA PRO A 90 -9.43 10.71 12.07
C PRO A 90 -8.55 9.86 13.00
N ASP A 91 -8.91 8.59 13.22
CA ASP A 91 -8.18 7.67 14.11
C ASP A 91 -7.02 6.94 13.41
N SER A 92 -6.78 7.20 12.13
CA SER A 92 -5.67 6.62 11.37
C SER A 92 -4.35 7.34 11.67
N SER A 93 -3.23 6.65 11.50
CA SER A 93 -1.92 7.30 11.40
C SER A 93 -1.74 7.96 10.03
N GLU A 94 -0.84 8.95 9.92
CA GLU A 94 -0.42 9.49 8.63
C GLU A 94 0.12 8.37 7.73
N LEU A 95 -0.22 8.43 6.45
CA LEU A 95 0.31 7.55 5.43
C LEU A 95 1.22 8.34 4.48
N ILE A 96 2.45 7.88 4.32
CA ILE A 96 3.41 8.43 3.36
C ILE A 96 3.69 7.34 2.32
N ILE A 97 3.45 7.65 1.05
CA ILE A 97 3.77 6.78 -0.09
C ILE A 97 4.99 7.35 -0.78
N THR A 98 6.07 6.58 -0.85
CA THR A 98 7.36 7.01 -1.43
C THR A 98 7.74 6.17 -2.64
N CYS A 99 8.09 6.82 -3.74
CA CYS A 99 8.76 6.20 -4.88
C CYS A 99 10.26 6.13 -4.59
N CYS A 100 10.71 4.95 -4.20
CA CYS A 100 12.10 4.65 -3.96
C CYS A 100 12.47 3.39 -4.72
N ASN A 101 13.69 3.36 -5.27
CA ASN A 101 14.22 2.19 -5.95
C ASN A 101 14.63 1.16 -4.88
N ASN A 102 13.64 0.61 -4.21
CA ASN A 102 13.82 -0.54 -3.35
C ASN A 102 14.06 -1.74 -4.26
N LYS A 103 15.06 -2.53 -3.89
CA LYS A 103 15.33 -3.81 -4.52
C LYS A 103 14.08 -4.70 -4.52
N ILE A 104 14.00 -5.68 -5.41
CA ILE A 104 12.92 -6.68 -5.36
C ILE A 104 13.08 -7.53 -4.09
N ILE A 105 12.01 -8.15 -3.61
CA ILE A 105 12.02 -8.83 -2.30
C ILE A 105 13.05 -9.97 -2.23
N ASP A 106 13.31 -10.64 -3.36
CA ASP A 106 14.34 -11.68 -3.50
C ASP A 106 15.75 -11.16 -3.17
N ASP A 107 16.05 -9.92 -3.54
CA ASP A 107 17.36 -9.29 -3.28
C ASP A 107 17.62 -9.04 -1.77
N TYR A 108 16.63 -9.25 -0.91
CA TYR A 108 16.77 -9.17 0.56
C TYR A 108 16.94 -10.52 1.24
N PHE A 109 16.81 -11.63 0.49
CA PHE A 109 16.96 -13.00 0.99
C PHE A 109 18.29 -13.66 0.58
N GLU A 110 19.14 -12.96 -0.19
CA GLU A 110 20.56 -13.30 -0.46
C GLU A 110 21.50 -12.78 0.65
#